data_AF-A0A9D6FTK8-F1
#
_entry.id   AF-A0A9D6FTK8-F1
#
_cell.length_a   1.000
_cell.length_b   1.000
_cell.length_c   1.000
_cell.angle_alpha   90.00
_cell.angle_beta   90.00
_cell.angle_gamma   90.00
#
_symmetry.space_group_name_H-M   'P 1'
#
loop_
_entity.id
_entity.type
_entity.pdbx_description
1 polymer ?
#
loop_
_entity_poly.entity_id
_entity_poly.type
_entity_poly.pdbx_seq_one_letter_code
_entity_poly.pdbx_strand_id
1 'polypeptide(L)'
;MARLPFHKEGFGPFRKGNPGRTLCQTIGLLIVAAALVLSGCARPVSTTTATTGAPKAGTTTQAPTPTQKGPYGELKLGLSTFDQDRFEPTKVSTTTAVQFFAPMADWLIRLDGAKLGPGVADSWELAKDGGSWIFRIHKGIKFHNGEDLTADDVKFSLERYMRPDSLRPDIREATARVDKVDDYTVAVYTKRSPEIYYTLLLSFYNPSSLGIVQPKDYIEKNGIDYYEQHPIGSGPFKFSRYTKADFVEYEAVDNHWRKTPAFKKFTEYMVPDESTRSAMIKVGALDMMEAEIDAARQLEDKGFKAVSLSHQQTLVILKGGLDPASKGLPISDVRVRQALSLAINREEIMKFYLFGKGSPPLPALLQGEWVEDADIPYWEQQAAKSYARYDPTEAKRLLAEAGYPQGFSIKVWGPIMGQGAFLPKVAEIVAGYWQAIGVKAEVVVADFNAVRPILDVNKVPNTPLRGNAVMNRLGVRPNPVAMYSTYLSSNASYPLLDLSWPEVDKVLASIAVETNVTKRKEIIAQVIQKVADLYVVLPIAGVPSLGVLGPAADYTSLGPHASFAQYVEYVRHR
;
A
#
# COMPACT_ATOMS: atom_id res chain seq x y z
N MET A 1 2.71 45.83 -44.79
CA MET A 1 3.49 44.76 -45.47
C MET A 1 3.65 43.64 -44.46
N ALA A 2 3.19 42.39 -44.58
CA ALA A 2 2.41 41.62 -45.54
C ALA A 2 1.76 40.46 -44.72
N ARG A 3 0.42 40.42 -44.55
CA ARG A 3 -0.57 39.48 -45.16
C ARG A 3 -0.13 38.00 -45.36
N LEU A 4 -0.70 37.12 -44.51
CA LEU A 4 -1.47 35.86 -44.77
C LEU A 4 -0.81 34.69 -45.57
N PRO A 5 -1.33 33.43 -45.56
CA PRO A 5 -2.65 32.96 -45.11
C PRO A 5 -2.74 31.62 -44.31
N PHE A 6 -3.98 31.37 -43.87
CA PHE A 6 -4.60 30.12 -43.44
C PHE A 6 -4.50 28.98 -44.47
N HIS A 7 -4.51 27.72 -43.98
CA HIS A 7 -5.23 26.61 -44.63
C HIS A 7 -5.89 25.69 -43.59
N LYS A 8 -7.18 25.42 -43.81
CA LYS A 8 -8.02 24.40 -43.17
C LYS A 8 -8.15 23.22 -44.13
N GLU A 9 -7.92 22.00 -43.66
CA GLU A 9 -8.53 20.74 -44.12
C GLU A 9 -8.59 19.84 -42.87
N GLY A 10 -9.66 19.17 -42.47
CA GLY A 10 -10.79 18.64 -43.22
C GLY A 10 -10.72 17.11 -43.21
N PHE A 11 -10.95 16.45 -42.07
CA PHE A 11 -11.19 15.00 -42.03
C PHE A 11 -12.43 14.66 -41.21
N GLY A 12 -13.47 14.22 -41.93
CA GLY A 12 -14.68 13.63 -41.38
C GLY A 12 -14.49 12.17 -40.95
N PRO A 13 -15.50 11.59 -40.28
CA PRO A 13 -15.38 10.32 -39.57
C PRO A 13 -15.53 9.10 -40.50
N PHE A 14 -14.65 8.12 -40.31
CA PHE A 14 -14.82 6.78 -40.88
C PHE A 14 -15.92 6.01 -40.14
N ARG A 15 -16.97 5.64 -40.88
CA ARG A 15 -17.99 4.63 -40.54
C ARG A 15 -17.89 3.49 -41.55
N LYS A 16 -18.37 2.32 -41.11
CA LYS A 16 -18.51 1.00 -41.76
C LYS A 16 -17.35 0.04 -41.46
N GLY A 17 -17.57 -1.20 -41.08
CA GLY A 17 -18.82 -1.96 -40.99
C GLY A 17 -18.59 -3.31 -40.32
N ASN A 18 -19.62 -3.75 -39.63
CA ASN A 18 -19.79 -5.08 -39.08
C ASN A 18 -20.15 -6.05 -40.22
N PRO A 19 -19.73 -7.33 -40.14
CA PRO A 19 -20.66 -8.39 -40.52
C PRO A 19 -20.73 -9.44 -39.41
N GLY A 20 -21.96 -9.74 -38.98
CA GLY A 20 -22.24 -10.85 -38.08
C GLY A 20 -22.29 -12.20 -38.81
N ARG A 21 -22.31 -13.27 -38.01
CA ARG A 21 -23.07 -14.53 -38.17
C ARG A 21 -22.68 -15.48 -37.02
N THR A 22 -23.57 -15.72 -36.05
CA THR A 22 -24.38 -16.95 -35.87
C THR A 22 -23.61 -18.27 -35.82
N LEU A 23 -23.59 -18.90 -34.63
CA LEU A 23 -23.68 -20.34 -34.33
C LEU A 23 -23.74 -20.43 -32.78
N CYS A 24 -24.82 -20.75 -32.07
CA CYS A 24 -25.64 -21.97 -32.03
C CYS A 24 -24.80 -23.24 -31.77
N GLN A 25 -24.78 -23.72 -30.51
CA GLN A 25 -24.96 -25.12 -30.06
C GLN A 25 -24.43 -25.28 -28.61
N THR A 26 -25.30 -25.34 -27.58
CA THR A 26 -25.78 -26.57 -26.89
C THR A 26 -24.70 -27.61 -26.54
N ILE A 27 -24.25 -27.61 -25.28
CA ILE A 27 -23.81 -28.77 -24.48
C ILE A 27 -24.18 -28.40 -23.04
N GLY A 28 -25.00 -29.09 -22.25
CA GLY A 28 -25.31 -30.51 -22.18
C GLY A 28 -25.08 -30.93 -20.72
N LEU A 29 -26.10 -30.76 -19.87
CA LEU A 29 -26.13 -31.25 -18.48
C LEU A 29 -25.91 -32.77 -18.45
N LEU A 30 -25.07 -33.26 -17.55
CA LEU A 30 -25.11 -34.65 -17.10
C LEU A 30 -24.93 -34.72 -15.58
N ILE A 31 -26.08 -34.90 -14.94
CA ILE A 31 -26.26 -35.33 -13.55
C ILE A 31 -26.10 -36.85 -13.55
N VAL A 32 -25.25 -37.39 -12.67
CA VAL A 32 -25.37 -38.80 -12.24
C VAL A 32 -25.29 -38.82 -10.72
N ALA A 33 -26.42 -39.14 -10.10
CA ALA A 33 -26.53 -39.60 -8.74
C ALA A 33 -26.72 -41.12 -8.76
N ALA A 34 -25.99 -41.84 -7.91
CA ALA A 34 -26.39 -43.15 -7.43
C ALA A 34 -25.70 -43.41 -6.07
N ALA A 35 -26.50 -43.83 -5.10
CA ALA A 35 -26.16 -44.02 -3.70
C ALA A 35 -26.26 -45.51 -3.29
N LEU A 36 -25.71 -45.80 -2.10
CA LEU A 36 -26.01 -46.93 -1.18
C LEU A 36 -25.38 -48.30 -1.58
N VAL A 37 -24.84 -49.17 -0.71
CA VAL A 37 -25.23 -49.62 0.66
C VAL A 37 -24.04 -50.21 1.45
N LEU A 38 -24.11 -50.00 2.78
CA LEU A 38 -23.58 -50.66 4.00
C LEU A 38 -22.78 -51.99 4.01
N SER A 39 -21.82 -52.05 4.96
CA SER A 39 -21.52 -53.08 6.01
C SER A 39 -19.99 -53.10 6.25
N GLY A 40 -19.40 -53.11 7.44
CA GLY A 40 -19.83 -53.46 8.78
C GLY A 40 -18.95 -54.62 9.28
N CYS A 41 -17.92 -54.35 10.08
CA CYS A 41 -17.43 -55.23 11.16
C CYS A 41 -16.28 -54.58 11.95
N ALA A 42 -16.34 -54.73 13.27
CA ALA A 42 -15.45 -54.14 14.25
C ALA A 42 -14.64 -55.23 14.98
N ARG A 43 -13.43 -54.81 15.43
CA ARG A 43 -12.68 -55.25 16.63
C ARG A 43 -11.99 -56.63 16.58
N PRO A 44 -10.95 -56.90 17.42
CA PRO A 44 -10.72 -56.31 18.75
C PRO A 44 -9.30 -55.85 19.13
N VAL A 45 -9.32 -55.08 20.22
CA VAL A 45 -8.25 -54.65 21.13
C VAL A 45 -7.69 -55.84 21.89
N SER A 46 -6.39 -55.83 22.20
CA SER A 46 -5.80 -56.62 23.28
C SER A 46 -5.18 -55.71 24.33
N THR A 47 -5.74 -55.78 25.52
CA THR A 47 -5.23 -55.24 26.79
C THR A 47 -4.33 -56.27 27.45
N THR A 48 -3.18 -55.84 27.99
CA THR A 48 -2.45 -56.60 29.01
C THR A 48 -2.16 -55.71 30.22
N THR A 49 -2.37 -56.32 31.36
CA THR A 49 -2.64 -55.76 32.69
C THR A 49 -1.36 -55.48 33.48
N ALA A 50 -1.52 -54.62 34.48
CA ALA A 50 -0.52 -54.02 35.35
C ALA A 50 0.21 -54.98 36.31
N THR A 51 1.35 -54.51 36.83
CA THR A 51 1.87 -54.92 38.15
C THR A 51 2.21 -53.68 38.96
N THR A 52 1.72 -53.67 40.20
CA THR A 52 1.71 -52.58 41.18
C THR A 52 3.01 -52.47 41.98
N GLY A 53 3.50 -51.23 42.16
CA GLY A 53 4.48 -50.86 43.19
C GLY A 53 4.25 -49.40 43.62
N ALA A 54 4.05 -49.18 44.92
CA ALA A 54 3.78 -47.88 45.55
C ALA A 54 5.08 -47.06 45.80
N PRO A 55 4.99 -45.74 46.06
CA PRO A 55 5.95 -44.74 45.57
C PRO A 55 7.05 -44.35 46.58
N LYS A 56 8.22 -43.98 46.06
CA LYS A 56 9.19 -43.12 46.75
C LYS A 56 9.43 -41.86 45.93
N ALA A 57 9.38 -40.74 46.64
CA ALA A 57 9.40 -39.37 46.14
C ALA A 57 10.72 -38.99 45.44
N GLY A 58 10.61 -38.10 44.45
CA GLY A 58 11.69 -37.21 44.05
C GLY A 58 11.98 -37.17 42.56
N THR A 59 11.12 -36.54 41.76
CA THR A 59 11.58 -35.76 40.60
C THR A 59 10.50 -34.75 40.19
N THR A 60 10.90 -33.48 40.17
CA THR A 60 10.13 -32.35 39.65
C THR A 60 9.77 -32.62 38.20
N THR A 61 8.48 -32.62 37.87
CA THR A 61 8.00 -32.69 36.47
C THR A 61 8.49 -31.44 35.74
N GLN A 62 9.57 -31.57 34.97
CA GLN A 62 9.90 -30.61 33.92
C GLN A 62 8.79 -30.65 32.87
N ALA A 63 8.27 -29.47 32.53
CA ALA A 63 7.47 -29.28 31.34
C ALA A 63 8.23 -29.84 30.11
N PRO A 64 7.54 -30.44 29.12
CA PRO A 64 8.20 -30.96 27.93
C PRO A 64 9.00 -29.83 27.29
N THR A 65 10.32 -30.00 27.24
CA THR A 65 11.21 -29.11 26.48
C THR A 65 10.84 -29.26 25.01
N PRO A 66 10.52 -28.15 24.30
CA PRO A 66 10.28 -28.21 22.86
C PRO A 66 11.54 -28.78 22.20
N THR A 67 11.41 -29.95 21.59
CA THR A 67 12.52 -30.56 20.84
C THR A 67 12.68 -29.75 19.55
N GLN A 68 13.74 -28.96 19.48
CA GLN A 68 14.16 -28.19 18.32
C GLN A 68 14.47 -29.14 17.15
N LYS A 69 13.67 -29.11 16.07
CA LYS A 69 14.06 -29.64 14.75
C LYS A 69 14.32 -28.46 13.80
N GLY A 70 15.42 -28.53 13.05
CA GLY A 70 15.89 -27.51 12.10
C GLY A 70 14.90 -27.19 10.95
N PRO A 71 15.28 -26.30 10.01
CA PRO A 71 14.39 -25.30 9.43
C PRO A 71 13.18 -25.91 8.74
N TYR A 72 12.02 -25.35 9.06
CA TYR A 72 10.69 -25.81 8.65
C TYR A 72 10.57 -25.79 7.11
N GLY A 73 9.87 -26.76 6.52
CA GLY A 73 10.00 -27.12 5.10
C GLY A 73 9.71 -25.99 4.10
N GLU A 74 8.52 -25.42 4.13
CA GLU A 74 8.04 -24.42 3.18
C GLU A 74 7.00 -23.53 3.87
N LEU A 75 7.06 -22.21 3.63
CA LEU A 75 6.02 -21.25 4.01
C LEU A 75 5.22 -20.85 2.77
N LYS A 76 3.89 -20.87 2.84
CA LYS A 76 2.98 -20.63 1.71
C LYS A 76 2.07 -19.43 1.94
N LEU A 77 2.18 -18.42 1.08
CA LEU A 77 1.40 -17.18 1.12
C LEU A 77 0.43 -17.10 -0.06
N GLY A 78 -0.87 -16.92 0.20
CA GLY A 78 -1.88 -16.66 -0.83
C GLY A 78 -2.15 -15.17 -1.02
N LEU A 79 -1.94 -14.69 -2.24
CA LEU A 79 -2.12 -13.30 -2.64
C LEU A 79 -3.26 -13.15 -3.63
N SER A 80 -3.90 -11.99 -3.63
CA SER A 80 -4.98 -11.70 -4.59
C SER A 80 -4.47 -11.38 -6.01
N THR A 81 -3.23 -10.91 -6.13
CA THR A 81 -2.65 -10.49 -7.41
C THR A 81 -1.12 -10.44 -7.37
N PHE A 82 -0.52 -10.64 -8.53
CA PHE A 82 0.91 -10.42 -8.82
C PHE A 82 1.19 -9.07 -9.47
N ASP A 83 0.14 -8.26 -9.61
CA ASP A 83 0.18 -6.88 -10.08
C ASP A 83 0.89 -6.75 -11.44
N GLN A 84 2.09 -6.18 -11.47
CA GLN A 84 2.83 -5.95 -12.72
C GLN A 84 3.59 -7.18 -13.22
N ASP A 85 3.82 -8.17 -12.36
CA ASP A 85 4.39 -9.46 -12.77
C ASP A 85 5.79 -9.33 -13.40
N ARG A 86 6.67 -8.56 -12.74
CA ARG A 86 8.02 -8.15 -13.19
C ARG A 86 9.07 -8.33 -12.10
N PHE A 87 10.28 -8.72 -12.46
CA PHE A 87 11.43 -8.88 -11.55
C PHE A 87 12.55 -7.86 -11.80
N GLU A 88 12.31 -6.88 -12.66
CA GLU A 88 13.20 -5.75 -12.89
C GLU A 88 12.74 -4.53 -12.07
N PRO A 89 13.52 -4.08 -11.05
CA PRO A 89 13.12 -3.02 -10.13
C PRO A 89 12.77 -1.66 -10.77
N THR A 90 13.39 -1.29 -11.90
CA THR A 90 13.10 -0.03 -12.61
C THR A 90 11.85 -0.09 -13.49
N LYS A 91 11.29 -1.28 -13.76
CA LYS A 91 10.08 -1.51 -14.58
C LYS A 91 8.82 -1.76 -13.77
N VAL A 92 8.85 -1.54 -12.45
CA VAL A 92 7.66 -1.57 -11.59
C VAL A 92 7.33 -0.17 -11.08
N SER A 93 6.05 0.19 -11.11
CA SER A 93 5.49 1.52 -10.77
C SER A 93 4.48 1.49 -9.63
N THR A 94 4.14 0.32 -9.10
CA THR A 94 3.15 0.15 -8.03
C THR A 94 3.81 -0.32 -6.73
N THR A 95 3.07 -0.20 -5.63
CA THR A 95 3.52 -0.67 -4.32
C THR A 95 3.44 -2.19 -4.19
N THR A 96 2.38 -2.80 -4.73
CA THR A 96 2.16 -4.24 -4.64
C THR A 96 3.28 -5.03 -5.32
N ALA A 97 3.84 -4.52 -6.42
CA ALA A 97 4.98 -5.15 -7.10
C ALA A 97 6.24 -5.32 -6.22
N VAL A 98 6.36 -4.63 -5.08
CA VAL A 98 7.47 -4.82 -4.13
C VAL A 98 7.49 -6.22 -3.53
N GLN A 99 6.35 -6.91 -3.49
CA GLN A 99 6.23 -8.24 -2.87
C GLN A 99 7.25 -9.24 -3.43
N PHE A 100 7.56 -9.19 -4.72
CA PHE A 100 8.54 -10.11 -5.31
C PHE A 100 9.98 -9.85 -4.90
N PHE A 101 10.28 -8.57 -4.65
CA PHE A 101 11.63 -8.13 -4.30
C PHE A 101 11.89 -8.30 -2.81
N ALA A 102 10.88 -8.06 -1.97
CA ALA A 102 11.05 -8.03 -0.53
C ALA A 102 11.75 -9.27 0.07
N PRO A 103 11.43 -10.51 -0.33
CA PRO A 103 12.12 -11.70 0.15
C PRO A 103 13.56 -11.80 -0.34
N MET A 104 13.85 -11.28 -1.54
CA MET A 104 15.09 -11.59 -2.28
C MET A 104 16.07 -10.43 -2.45
N ALA A 105 15.65 -9.21 -2.21
CA ALA A 105 16.43 -8.01 -2.42
C ALA A 105 16.74 -7.29 -1.10
N ASP A 106 17.78 -6.46 -1.15
CA ASP A 106 18.12 -5.53 -0.09
C ASP A 106 18.04 -4.09 -0.60
N TRP A 107 17.60 -3.22 0.30
CA TRP A 107 17.51 -1.78 0.07
C TRP A 107 18.71 -1.08 0.70
N LEU A 108 19.09 0.06 0.12
CA LEU A 108 20.15 0.90 0.66
C LEU A 108 19.91 1.27 2.13
N ILE A 109 18.66 1.61 2.46
CA ILE A 109 18.21 1.88 3.83
C ILE A 109 17.03 0.95 4.18
N ARG A 110 16.98 0.42 5.40
CA ARG A 110 15.81 -0.32 5.92
C ARG A 110 15.13 0.46 7.04
N LEU A 111 14.16 -0.19 7.69
CA LEU A 111 13.55 0.30 8.92
C LEU A 111 14.13 -0.42 10.13
N ASP A 112 14.33 0.35 11.19
CA ASP A 112 14.51 -0.15 12.56
C ASP A 112 13.28 0.27 13.38
N GLY A 113 12.38 -0.69 13.59
CA GLY A 113 11.02 -0.43 14.05
C GLY A 113 10.31 0.54 13.12
N ALA A 114 10.05 1.75 13.62
CA ALA A 114 9.39 2.81 12.89
C ALA A 114 10.31 3.91 12.33
N LYS A 115 11.62 3.79 12.54
CA LYS A 115 12.60 4.78 12.08
C LYS A 115 13.41 4.21 10.94
N LEU A 116 14.06 5.10 10.18
CA LEU A 116 15.10 4.66 9.25
C LEU A 116 16.23 3.98 10.02
N GLY A 117 16.68 2.84 9.52
CA GLY A 117 17.73 2.02 10.09
C GLY A 117 18.67 1.45 9.02
N PRO A 118 19.77 0.79 9.44
CA PRO A 118 20.77 0.27 8.53
C PRO A 118 20.17 -0.74 7.53
N GLY A 119 20.56 -0.61 6.27
CA GLY A 119 20.28 -1.56 5.19
C GLY A 119 21.60 -2.02 4.60
N VAL A 120 21.72 -1.98 3.27
CA VAL A 120 23.04 -2.11 2.62
C VAL A 120 24.00 -1.01 3.10
N ALA A 121 23.50 0.20 3.35
CA ALA A 121 24.25 1.22 4.04
C ALA A 121 24.20 0.97 5.56
N ASP A 122 25.37 0.93 6.20
CA ASP A 122 25.50 0.84 7.67
C ASP A 122 25.13 2.18 8.35
N SER A 123 25.36 3.27 7.63
CA SER A 123 25.21 4.64 8.11
C SER A 123 25.20 5.60 6.93
N TRP A 124 24.66 6.79 7.17
CA TRP A 124 24.66 7.86 6.20
C TRP A 124 24.67 9.22 6.90
N GLU A 125 25.24 10.22 6.24
CA GLU A 125 25.26 11.59 6.74
C GLU A 125 25.05 12.60 5.62
N LEU A 126 24.39 13.70 5.96
CA LEU A 126 24.31 14.86 5.09
C LEU A 126 25.63 15.62 5.20
N ALA A 127 26.30 15.86 4.07
CA ALA A 127 27.51 16.64 4.02
C ALA A 127 27.28 18.04 4.62
N LYS A 128 28.33 18.66 5.17
CA LYS A 128 28.23 19.95 5.86
C LYS A 128 27.70 21.09 4.98
N ASP A 129 27.92 21.01 3.67
CA ASP A 129 27.42 21.96 2.69
C ASP A 129 25.94 21.71 2.29
N GLY A 130 25.36 20.59 2.75
CA GLY A 130 24.00 20.16 2.43
C GLY A 130 23.83 19.57 1.02
N GLY A 131 24.87 19.56 0.20
CA GLY A 131 24.75 19.25 -1.23
C GLY A 131 24.80 17.76 -1.58
N SER A 132 25.16 16.92 -0.60
CA SER A 132 25.28 15.48 -0.82
C SER A 132 24.99 14.66 0.43
N TRP A 133 24.50 13.44 0.21
CA TRP A 133 24.43 12.38 1.21
C TRP A 133 25.58 11.41 1.01
N ILE A 134 26.31 11.11 2.08
CA ILE A 134 27.42 10.15 2.08
C ILE A 134 26.91 8.87 2.73
N PHE A 135 26.91 7.78 1.97
CA PHE A 135 26.48 6.45 2.42
C PHE A 135 27.71 5.57 2.60
N ARG A 136 27.82 4.94 3.77
CA ARG A 136 28.84 3.93 4.06
C ARG A 136 28.22 2.55 3.95
N ILE A 137 28.82 1.70 3.12
CA ILE A 137 28.26 0.41 2.73
C ILE A 137 28.79 -0.69 3.66
N HIS A 138 27.88 -1.53 4.14
CA HIS A 138 28.22 -2.64 5.01
C HIS A 138 29.09 -3.66 4.26
N LYS A 139 30.23 -4.02 4.85
CA LYS A 139 31.16 -5.00 4.25
C LYS A 139 30.66 -6.43 4.42
N GLY A 140 30.96 -7.30 3.45
CA GLY A 140 30.66 -8.73 3.51
C GLY A 140 29.23 -9.13 3.16
N ILE A 141 28.42 -8.19 2.65
CA ILE A 141 27.15 -8.54 2.00
C ILE A 141 27.47 -9.23 0.67
N LYS A 142 26.75 -10.32 0.38
CA LYS A 142 26.87 -11.07 -0.87
C LYS A 142 25.54 -11.10 -1.62
N PHE A 143 25.63 -11.05 -2.94
CA PHE A 143 24.52 -11.45 -3.80
C PHE A 143 24.35 -12.97 -3.80
N HIS A 144 23.21 -13.47 -4.27
CA HIS A 144 22.89 -14.91 -4.25
C HIS A 144 23.83 -15.77 -5.11
N ASN A 145 24.58 -15.16 -6.04
CA ASN A 145 25.62 -15.82 -6.83
C ASN A 145 26.99 -15.86 -6.13
N GLY A 146 27.12 -15.27 -4.93
CA GLY A 146 28.34 -15.25 -4.12
C GLY A 146 29.25 -14.02 -4.33
N GLU A 147 28.97 -13.19 -5.32
CA GLU A 147 29.67 -11.92 -5.57
C GLU A 147 29.44 -10.95 -4.39
N ASP A 148 30.47 -10.17 -4.07
CA ASP A 148 30.39 -9.16 -3.02
C ASP A 148 29.57 -7.95 -3.49
N LEU A 149 28.73 -7.42 -2.62
CA LEU A 149 28.02 -6.16 -2.85
C LEU A 149 28.91 -5.00 -2.40
N THR A 150 29.19 -4.07 -3.32
CA THR A 150 30.09 -2.92 -3.11
C THR A 150 29.44 -1.57 -3.47
N ALA A 151 30.20 -0.48 -3.32
CA ALA A 151 29.82 0.85 -3.79
C ALA A 151 29.53 0.91 -5.31
N ASP A 152 30.15 0.05 -6.12
CA ASP A 152 29.90 0.00 -7.56
C ASP A 152 28.46 -0.45 -7.87
N ASP A 153 27.94 -1.42 -7.12
CA ASP A 153 26.56 -1.90 -7.26
C ASP A 153 25.54 -0.84 -6.84
N VAL A 154 25.83 -0.12 -5.75
CA VAL A 154 24.98 0.97 -5.27
C VAL A 154 24.92 2.09 -6.31
N LYS A 155 26.08 2.53 -6.83
CA LYS A 155 26.16 3.54 -7.89
C LYS A 155 25.40 3.08 -9.14
N PHE A 156 25.68 1.88 -9.63
CA PHE A 156 25.01 1.29 -10.78
C PHE A 156 23.49 1.29 -10.62
N SER A 157 23.00 0.86 -9.46
CA SER A 157 21.57 0.77 -9.17
C SER A 157 20.88 2.14 -9.20
N LEU A 158 21.46 3.13 -8.54
CA LEU A 158 20.94 4.49 -8.53
C LEU A 158 20.94 5.10 -9.94
N GLU A 159 22.02 4.93 -10.70
CA GLU A 159 22.10 5.41 -12.08
C GLU A 159 21.09 4.74 -13.01
N ARG A 160 20.74 3.47 -12.76
CA ARG A 160 19.66 2.79 -13.48
C ARG A 160 18.29 3.42 -13.19
N TYR A 161 17.99 3.73 -11.93
CA TYR A 161 16.75 4.47 -11.59
C TYR A 161 16.72 5.87 -12.20
N MET A 162 17.89 6.50 -12.41
CA MET A 162 18.01 7.80 -13.04
C MET A 162 17.74 7.79 -14.56
N ARG A 163 17.61 6.63 -15.21
CA ARG A 163 17.39 6.55 -16.66
C ARG A 163 16.00 7.07 -17.06
N PRO A 164 15.82 7.61 -18.28
CA PRO A 164 14.51 8.08 -18.76
C PRO A 164 13.43 7.00 -18.79
N ASP A 165 13.81 5.75 -19.04
CA ASP A 165 12.92 4.60 -19.20
C ASP A 165 12.59 3.88 -17.88
N SER A 166 13.10 4.37 -16.74
CA SER A 166 12.67 3.95 -15.41
C SER A 166 11.23 4.42 -15.17
N LEU A 167 10.36 3.51 -14.72
CA LEU A 167 9.00 3.84 -14.27
C LEU A 167 8.97 4.51 -12.88
N ARG A 168 10.17 4.75 -12.31
CA ARG A 168 10.39 5.41 -11.03
C ARG A 168 11.22 6.68 -11.24
N PRO A 169 10.59 7.79 -11.65
CA PRO A 169 11.30 9.03 -11.95
C PRO A 169 11.87 9.71 -10.69
N ASP A 170 11.44 9.31 -9.49
CA ASP A 170 11.71 10.00 -8.24
C ASP A 170 13.22 10.16 -7.96
N ILE A 171 14.01 9.11 -8.20
CA ILE A 171 15.48 9.15 -8.03
C ILE A 171 16.10 10.06 -9.09
N ARG A 172 15.64 10.00 -10.34
CA ARG A 172 16.08 10.89 -11.42
C ARG A 172 15.77 12.35 -11.10
N GLU A 173 14.63 12.63 -10.48
CA GLU A 173 14.18 13.97 -10.13
C GLU A 173 14.97 14.54 -8.93
N ALA A 174 15.29 13.71 -7.94
CA ALA A 174 16.02 14.14 -6.75
C ALA A 174 17.55 14.14 -6.89
N THR A 175 18.12 13.28 -7.74
CA THR A 175 19.56 13.02 -7.82
C THR A 175 20.21 13.77 -8.97
N ALA A 176 21.26 14.54 -8.68
CA ALA A 176 22.08 15.21 -9.68
C ALA A 176 23.14 14.26 -10.25
N ARG A 177 23.85 13.54 -9.38
CA ARG A 177 24.88 12.55 -9.74
C ARG A 177 25.23 11.66 -8.54
N VAL A 178 25.87 10.53 -8.83
CA VAL A 178 26.33 9.56 -7.83
C VAL A 178 27.81 9.29 -8.05
N ASP A 179 28.62 9.47 -7.01
CA ASP A 179 30.06 9.19 -7.06
C ASP A 179 30.41 8.02 -6.16
N LYS A 180 31.27 7.15 -6.66
CA LYS A 180 32.02 6.20 -5.82
C LYS A 180 33.18 6.97 -5.20
N VAL A 181 33.21 7.05 -3.87
CA VAL A 181 34.32 7.66 -3.11
C VAL A 181 35.41 6.62 -2.90
N ASP A 182 35.01 5.41 -2.50
CA ASP A 182 35.85 4.21 -2.38
C ASP A 182 34.97 2.95 -2.52
N ASP A 183 35.53 1.75 -2.33
CA ASP A 183 34.82 0.47 -2.51
C ASP A 183 33.59 0.28 -1.61
N TYR A 184 33.48 1.02 -0.51
CA TYR A 184 32.38 0.94 0.44
C TYR A 184 31.83 2.31 0.82
N THR A 185 32.06 3.34 0.01
CA THR A 185 31.53 4.69 0.26
C THR A 185 30.98 5.29 -1.03
N VAL A 186 29.72 5.72 -0.99
CA VAL A 186 29.03 6.39 -2.10
C VAL A 186 28.59 7.79 -1.68
N ALA A 187 28.90 8.79 -2.49
CA ALA A 187 28.39 10.15 -2.32
C ALA A 187 27.29 10.42 -3.36
N VAL A 188 26.11 10.77 -2.90
CA VAL A 188 24.96 11.08 -3.75
C VAL A 188 24.64 12.56 -3.66
N TYR A 189 24.78 13.25 -4.79
CA TYR A 189 24.56 14.69 -4.87
C TYR A 189 23.14 14.95 -5.32
N THR A 190 22.43 15.79 -4.58
CA THR A 190 21.00 16.04 -4.79
C THR A 190 20.79 17.31 -5.59
N LYS A 191 19.70 17.38 -6.37
CA LYS A 191 19.37 18.58 -7.15
C LYS A 191 18.89 19.73 -6.27
N ARG A 192 18.25 19.42 -5.14
CA ARG A 192 17.94 20.36 -4.07
C ARG A 192 19.00 20.23 -2.97
N SER A 193 19.35 21.34 -2.33
CA SER A 193 20.38 21.38 -1.30
C SER A 193 19.90 22.22 -0.11
N PRO A 194 19.68 21.62 1.08
CA PRO A 194 19.66 20.18 1.34
C PRO A 194 18.39 19.49 0.82
N GLU A 195 18.46 18.17 0.59
CA GLU A 195 17.27 17.32 0.35
C GLU A 195 17.11 16.36 1.53
N ILE A 196 16.38 16.80 2.56
CA ILE A 196 16.36 16.11 3.86
C ILE A 196 15.65 14.75 3.84
N TYR A 197 14.73 14.54 2.89
CA TYR A 197 13.96 13.29 2.74
C TYR A 197 14.52 12.35 1.67
N TYR A 198 15.73 12.61 1.17
CA TYR A 198 16.38 11.72 0.19
C TYR A 198 16.56 10.30 0.73
N THR A 199 16.85 10.16 2.02
CA THR A 199 17.06 8.87 2.69
C THR A 199 15.77 8.05 2.78
N LEU A 200 14.61 8.70 2.99
CA LEU A 200 13.31 8.02 2.92
C LEU A 200 13.01 7.48 1.53
N LEU A 201 13.45 8.19 0.48
CA LEU A 201 13.25 7.77 -0.91
C LEU A 201 13.99 6.46 -1.22
N LEU A 202 15.15 6.25 -0.61
CA LEU A 202 16.04 5.10 -0.78
C LEU A 202 15.73 3.95 0.19
N SER A 203 14.73 4.14 1.06
CA SER A 203 14.43 3.19 2.11
C SER A 203 13.39 2.16 1.68
N PHE A 204 13.51 0.95 2.22
CA PHE A 204 12.49 -0.10 2.13
C PHE A 204 11.11 0.35 2.60
N TYR A 205 11.07 1.41 3.41
CA TYR A 205 9.83 1.99 3.94
C TYR A 205 8.99 2.67 2.87
N ASN A 206 9.60 3.24 1.83
CA ASN A 206 8.84 3.72 0.69
C ASN A 206 8.46 2.46 -0.08
N PRO A 207 7.18 2.03 -0.08
CA PRO A 207 6.80 0.71 -0.55
C PRO A 207 6.82 0.75 -2.08
N SER A 208 8.04 0.78 -2.59
CA SER A 208 8.49 1.01 -3.94
C SER A 208 9.79 0.22 -4.11
N SER A 209 10.13 -0.06 -5.36
CA SER A 209 11.42 -0.64 -5.69
C SER A 209 12.61 0.29 -5.44
N LEU A 210 12.36 1.56 -5.10
CA LEU A 210 13.41 2.57 -4.96
C LEU A 210 14.40 2.20 -3.86
N GLY A 211 15.69 2.30 -4.17
CA GLY A 211 16.76 1.96 -3.24
C GLY A 211 17.15 0.48 -3.22
N ILE A 212 16.46 -0.42 -3.96
CA ILE A 212 16.97 -1.79 -4.17
C ILE A 212 18.34 -1.71 -4.84
N VAL A 213 19.33 -2.39 -4.23
CA VAL A 213 20.67 -2.53 -4.79
C VAL A 213 20.71 -3.78 -5.68
N GLN A 214 21.17 -3.60 -6.90
CA GLN A 214 21.14 -4.54 -8.02
C GLN A 214 22.56 -4.99 -8.37
N PRO A 215 22.76 -6.27 -8.76
CA PRO A 215 24.08 -6.84 -9.01
C PRO A 215 24.66 -6.35 -10.35
N LYS A 216 25.59 -5.40 -10.30
CA LYS A 216 26.12 -4.74 -11.51
C LYS A 216 26.72 -5.76 -12.47
N ASP A 217 27.69 -6.54 -12.01
CA ASP A 217 28.48 -7.41 -12.87
C ASP A 217 27.64 -8.55 -13.47
N TYR A 218 26.69 -9.09 -12.69
CA TYR A 218 25.73 -10.08 -13.19
C TYR A 218 24.85 -9.53 -14.31
N ILE A 219 24.33 -8.30 -14.17
CA ILE A 219 23.46 -7.68 -15.18
C ILE A 219 24.26 -7.27 -16.42
N GLU A 220 25.45 -6.70 -16.25
CA GLU A 220 26.32 -6.33 -17.38
C GLU A 220 26.76 -7.56 -18.18
N LYS A 221 27.07 -8.66 -17.51
CA LYS A 221 27.51 -9.91 -18.14
C LYS A 221 26.40 -10.63 -18.91
N ASN A 222 25.21 -10.75 -18.32
CA ASN A 222 24.14 -11.59 -18.87
C ASN A 222 23.07 -10.80 -19.64
N GLY A 223 23.00 -9.49 -19.44
CA GLY A 223 21.97 -8.63 -20.01
C GLY A 223 20.70 -8.55 -19.16
N ILE A 224 19.94 -7.46 -19.35
CA ILE A 224 18.81 -7.16 -18.48
C ILE A 224 17.61 -8.10 -18.67
N ASP A 225 17.38 -8.59 -19.89
CA ASP A 225 16.29 -9.54 -20.18
C ASP A 225 16.55 -10.91 -19.54
N TYR A 226 17.82 -11.27 -19.35
CA TYR A 226 18.19 -12.47 -18.62
C TYR A 226 17.94 -12.29 -17.12
N TYR A 227 18.33 -11.15 -16.55
CA TYR A 227 18.07 -10.82 -15.15
C TYR A 227 16.57 -10.78 -14.81
N GLU A 228 15.72 -10.28 -15.71
CA GLU A 228 14.26 -10.31 -15.55
C GLU A 228 13.71 -11.75 -15.42
N GLN A 229 14.34 -12.72 -16.05
CA GLN A 229 13.93 -14.15 -16.01
C GLN A 229 14.65 -14.95 -14.92
N HIS A 230 15.82 -14.49 -14.49
CA HIS A 230 16.68 -15.13 -13.50
C HIS A 230 17.16 -14.09 -12.47
N PRO A 231 16.24 -13.47 -11.72
CA PRO A 231 16.61 -12.41 -10.80
C PRO A 231 17.45 -12.97 -9.66
N ILE A 232 18.48 -12.22 -9.29
CA ILE A 232 19.22 -12.43 -8.06
C ILE A 232 19.24 -11.14 -7.27
N GLY A 233 19.30 -11.26 -5.94
CA GLY A 233 19.49 -10.12 -5.06
C GLY A 233 20.46 -10.50 -3.94
N SER A 234 20.37 -9.78 -2.83
CA SER A 234 21.20 -9.97 -1.64
C SER A 234 20.36 -10.26 -0.39
N GLY A 235 19.05 -10.43 -0.55
CA GLY A 235 18.09 -10.72 0.52
C GLY A 235 18.16 -12.16 1.05
N PRO A 236 17.37 -12.47 2.11
CA PRO A 236 17.45 -13.71 2.88
C PRO A 236 16.83 -14.91 2.19
N PHE A 237 16.07 -14.70 1.12
CA PHE A 237 15.65 -15.75 0.21
C PHE A 237 16.22 -15.48 -1.19
N LYS A 238 16.48 -16.51 -1.98
CA LYS A 238 16.85 -16.41 -3.39
C LYS A 238 15.72 -16.93 -4.27
N PHE A 239 15.53 -16.31 -5.42
CA PHE A 239 14.60 -16.78 -6.43
C PHE A 239 14.94 -18.22 -6.84
N SER A 240 13.92 -19.08 -6.94
CA SER A 240 14.07 -20.47 -7.37
C SER A 240 13.30 -20.75 -8.65
N ARG A 241 11.99 -20.47 -8.65
CA ARG A 241 11.12 -20.74 -9.80
C ARG A 241 9.95 -19.77 -9.84
N TYR A 242 9.43 -19.53 -11.04
CA TYR A 242 8.24 -18.74 -11.24
C TYR A 242 7.39 -19.34 -12.36
N THR A 243 6.10 -19.48 -12.08
CA THR A 243 5.08 -19.82 -13.07
C THR A 243 4.16 -18.63 -13.20
N LYS A 244 4.11 -18.07 -14.41
CA LYS A 244 3.36 -16.85 -14.70
C LYS A 244 1.91 -16.94 -14.26
N ALA A 245 1.46 -15.93 -13.51
CA ALA A 245 0.10 -15.85 -12.99
C ALA A 245 -0.34 -17.07 -12.13
N ASP A 246 0.61 -17.78 -11.52
CA ASP A 246 0.33 -18.93 -10.66
C ASP A 246 1.11 -18.83 -9.34
N PHE A 247 2.44 -18.99 -9.36
CA PHE A 247 3.25 -18.89 -8.14
C PHE A 247 4.69 -18.41 -8.38
N VAL A 248 5.31 -17.88 -7.32
CA VAL A 248 6.76 -17.62 -7.21
C VAL A 248 7.32 -18.43 -6.04
N GLU A 249 8.37 -19.20 -6.29
CA GLU A 249 9.09 -20.02 -5.31
C GLU A 249 10.47 -19.42 -5.01
N TYR A 250 10.81 -19.42 -3.73
CA TYR A 250 12.08 -18.95 -3.20
C TYR A 250 12.72 -19.99 -2.27
N GLU A 251 14.03 -19.95 -2.17
CA GLU A 251 14.84 -20.78 -1.26
C GLU A 251 15.55 -19.90 -0.23
N ALA A 252 15.63 -20.35 1.02
CA ALA A 252 16.35 -19.60 2.04
C ALA A 252 17.86 -19.54 1.76
N VAL A 253 18.46 -18.42 2.13
CA VAL A 253 19.91 -18.23 2.16
C VAL A 253 20.42 -18.60 3.55
N ASP A 254 21.23 -19.65 3.62
CA ASP A 254 21.88 -20.08 4.86
C ASP A 254 22.85 -19.01 5.36
N ASN A 255 22.90 -18.79 6.68
CA ASN A 255 23.79 -17.83 7.33
C ASN A 255 23.70 -16.41 6.74
N HIS A 256 22.50 -15.98 6.32
CA HIS A 256 22.29 -14.65 5.76
C HIS A 256 22.71 -13.55 6.74
N TRP A 257 23.33 -12.49 6.21
CA TRP A 257 23.96 -11.40 6.98
C TRP A 257 22.98 -10.62 7.87
N ARG A 258 21.69 -10.53 7.50
CA ARG A 258 20.64 -9.94 8.35
C ARG A 258 20.11 -10.98 9.32
N LYS A 259 19.49 -12.01 8.77
CA LYS A 259 18.84 -13.08 9.52
C LYS A 259 18.58 -14.25 8.59
N THR A 260 18.98 -15.45 9.02
CA THR A 260 18.59 -16.69 8.33
C THR A 260 17.10 -16.94 8.51
N PRO A 261 16.32 -17.15 7.42
CA PRO A 261 14.91 -17.47 7.53
C PRO A 261 14.63 -18.71 8.36
N ALA A 262 13.46 -18.76 8.99
CA ALA A 262 13.01 -19.93 9.75
C ALA A 262 12.58 -21.10 8.84
N PHE A 263 12.25 -20.82 7.57
CA PHE A 263 11.74 -21.78 6.59
C PHE A 263 12.74 -21.98 5.46
N LYS A 264 12.88 -23.21 4.95
CA LYS A 264 13.81 -23.53 3.84
C LYS A 264 13.32 -23.03 2.48
N LYS A 265 12.00 -22.97 2.31
CA LYS A 265 11.33 -22.47 1.11
C LYS A 265 10.26 -21.46 1.48
N PHE A 266 10.01 -20.54 0.56
CA PHE A 266 8.88 -19.63 0.63
C PHE A 266 8.19 -19.61 -0.74
N THR A 267 6.87 -19.72 -0.77
CA THR A 267 6.09 -19.75 -2.01
C THR A 267 4.93 -18.78 -1.91
N GLU A 268 4.86 -17.87 -2.87
CA GLU A 268 3.73 -16.96 -3.08
C GLU A 268 2.82 -17.56 -4.15
N TYR A 269 1.53 -17.72 -3.86
CA TYR A 269 0.51 -18.19 -4.79
C TYR A 269 -0.42 -17.03 -5.16
N MET A 270 -0.64 -16.81 -6.46
CA MET A 270 -1.66 -15.90 -6.96
C MET A 270 -3.01 -16.62 -7.02
N VAL A 271 -3.89 -16.31 -6.06
CA VAL A 271 -5.22 -16.91 -5.96
C VAL A 271 -6.22 -15.75 -5.90
N PRO A 272 -6.72 -15.23 -7.03
CA PRO A 272 -7.50 -14.00 -7.06
C PRO A 272 -8.80 -14.06 -6.25
N ASP A 273 -9.49 -15.20 -6.26
CA ASP A 273 -10.74 -15.41 -5.53
C ASP A 273 -10.51 -15.62 -4.03
N GLU A 274 -11.06 -14.73 -3.21
CA GLU A 274 -10.87 -14.76 -1.75
C GLU A 274 -11.54 -15.97 -1.09
N SER A 275 -12.66 -16.46 -1.65
CA SER A 275 -13.34 -17.63 -1.12
C SER A 275 -12.47 -18.89 -1.27
N THR A 276 -11.74 -18.98 -2.38
CA THR A 276 -10.75 -20.02 -2.67
C THR A 276 -9.55 -19.92 -1.73
N ARG A 277 -8.95 -18.72 -1.55
CA ARG A 277 -7.89 -18.52 -0.53
C ARG A 277 -8.35 -18.95 0.86
N SER A 278 -9.55 -18.55 1.24
CA SER A 278 -10.19 -18.89 2.52
C SER A 278 -10.46 -20.39 2.68
N ALA A 279 -10.66 -21.14 1.59
CA ALA A 279 -10.78 -22.60 1.62
C ALA A 279 -9.40 -23.26 1.73
N MET A 280 -8.41 -22.77 0.98
CA MET A 280 -7.03 -23.26 1.00
C MET A 280 -6.38 -23.13 2.37
N ILE A 281 -6.51 -21.99 3.05
CA ILE A 281 -5.95 -21.82 4.40
C ILE A 281 -6.62 -22.74 5.43
N LYS A 282 -7.92 -23.03 5.27
CA LYS A 282 -8.66 -23.94 6.17
C LYS A 282 -8.19 -25.38 6.10
N VAL A 283 -7.77 -25.83 4.91
CA VAL A 283 -7.24 -27.18 4.70
C VAL A 283 -5.72 -27.26 4.81
N GLY A 284 -5.05 -26.16 5.21
CA GLY A 284 -3.60 -26.11 5.38
C GLY A 284 -2.81 -26.07 4.06
N ALA A 285 -3.45 -25.73 2.94
CA ALA A 285 -2.76 -25.52 1.66
C ALA A 285 -2.03 -24.17 1.60
N LEU A 286 -2.41 -23.21 2.46
CA LEU A 286 -1.71 -21.96 2.70
C LEU A 286 -1.41 -21.83 4.19
N ASP A 287 -0.27 -21.20 4.51
CA ASP A 287 0.08 -20.81 5.87
C ASP A 287 -0.34 -19.38 6.18
N MET A 288 -0.46 -18.54 5.15
CA MET A 288 -0.81 -17.13 5.26
C MET A 288 -1.66 -16.72 4.06
N MET A 289 -2.59 -15.78 4.23
CA MET A 289 -3.31 -15.18 3.11
C MET A 289 -3.65 -13.72 3.35
N GLU A 290 -3.66 -12.90 2.29
CA GLU A 290 -4.35 -11.60 2.31
C GLU A 290 -5.86 -11.81 2.44
N ALA A 291 -6.50 -11.01 3.28
CA ALA A 291 -7.93 -11.08 3.55
C ALA A 291 -8.55 -9.69 3.67
N GLU A 292 -9.72 -9.52 3.08
CA GLU A 292 -10.64 -8.43 3.40
C GLU A 292 -11.26 -8.66 4.79
N ILE A 293 -11.81 -7.59 5.33
CA ILE A 293 -12.25 -7.55 6.73
C ILE A 293 -13.33 -8.57 7.09
N ASP A 294 -14.25 -8.84 6.16
CA ASP A 294 -15.30 -9.84 6.35
C ASP A 294 -14.75 -11.27 6.37
N ALA A 295 -13.86 -11.60 5.42
CA ALA A 295 -13.23 -12.91 5.36
C ALA A 295 -12.34 -13.15 6.58
N ALA A 296 -11.56 -12.15 6.99
CA ALA A 296 -10.75 -12.19 8.20
C ALA A 296 -11.61 -12.49 9.44
N ARG A 297 -12.73 -11.77 9.62
CA ARG A 297 -13.67 -12.01 10.73
C ARG A 297 -14.24 -13.43 10.70
N GLN A 298 -14.71 -13.90 9.55
CA GLN A 298 -15.27 -15.26 9.42
C GLN A 298 -14.24 -16.36 9.69
N LEU A 299 -12.96 -16.10 9.42
CA LEU A 299 -11.85 -17.00 9.73
C LEU A 299 -11.49 -16.94 11.22
N GLU A 300 -11.51 -15.76 11.85
CA GLU A 300 -11.35 -15.61 13.29
C GLU A 300 -12.45 -16.36 14.08
N ASP A 301 -13.70 -16.30 13.63
CA ASP A 301 -14.82 -17.08 14.19
C ASP A 301 -14.55 -18.60 14.16
N LYS A 302 -13.61 -19.05 13.31
CA LYS A 302 -13.17 -20.45 13.17
C LYS A 302 -11.82 -20.74 13.85
N GLY A 303 -11.30 -19.81 14.64
CA GLY A 303 -10.06 -19.97 15.41
C GLY A 303 -8.77 -19.60 14.67
N PHE A 304 -8.86 -19.03 13.47
CA PHE A 304 -7.68 -18.48 12.78
C PHE A 304 -7.31 -17.12 13.38
N LYS A 305 -6.06 -16.68 13.16
CA LYS A 305 -5.57 -15.39 13.66
C LYS A 305 -5.50 -14.39 12.50
N ALA A 306 -6.28 -13.32 12.57
CA ALA A 306 -6.07 -12.17 11.68
C ALA A 306 -4.96 -11.27 12.24
N VAL A 307 -4.18 -10.67 11.34
CA VAL A 307 -3.12 -9.71 11.64
C VAL A 307 -3.28 -8.48 10.77
N SER A 308 -2.97 -7.30 11.33
CA SER A 308 -2.88 -6.07 10.56
C SER A 308 -1.54 -6.04 9.82
N LEU A 309 -1.59 -5.80 8.51
CA LEU A 309 -0.44 -5.61 7.65
C LEU A 309 -0.10 -4.13 7.63
N SER A 310 -0.94 -3.31 7.00
CA SER A 310 -0.77 -1.85 6.89
C SER A 310 -2.03 -1.14 7.36
N HIS A 311 -1.92 0.17 7.62
CA HIS A 311 -3.07 1.04 7.83
C HIS A 311 -3.27 1.94 6.62
N GLN A 312 -4.49 2.01 6.09
CA GLN A 312 -4.88 2.92 5.02
C GLN A 312 -5.95 3.89 5.54
N GLN A 313 -5.92 5.14 5.13
CA GLN A 313 -7.00 6.09 5.43
C GLN A 313 -8.07 5.96 4.35
N THR A 314 -9.30 5.61 4.71
CA THR A 314 -10.46 5.73 3.82
C THR A 314 -11.03 7.13 3.93
N LEU A 315 -11.36 7.72 2.80
CA LEU A 315 -11.80 9.11 2.70
C LEU A 315 -12.81 9.32 1.58
N VAL A 316 -13.61 10.37 1.74
CA VAL A 316 -14.42 10.97 0.70
C VAL A 316 -13.70 12.21 0.19
N ILE A 317 -13.56 12.37 -1.12
CA ILE A 317 -13.02 13.58 -1.75
C ILE A 317 -14.17 14.30 -2.45
N LEU A 318 -14.41 15.56 -2.10
CA LEU A 318 -15.36 16.44 -2.76
C LEU A 318 -14.66 17.11 -3.95
N LYS A 319 -15.23 16.94 -5.14
CA LYS A 319 -14.63 17.30 -6.42
C LYS A 319 -15.38 18.43 -7.11
N GLY A 320 -14.67 19.47 -7.53
CA GLY A 320 -15.22 20.67 -8.16
C GLY A 320 -15.90 21.59 -7.15
N GLY A 321 -15.17 22.04 -6.13
CA GLY A 321 -15.67 23.01 -5.14
C GLY A 321 -14.79 24.24 -4.93
N LEU A 322 -13.53 24.20 -5.36
CA LEU A 322 -12.53 25.26 -5.08
C LEU A 322 -12.06 26.00 -6.32
N ASP A 323 -12.49 25.57 -7.50
CA ASP A 323 -12.10 26.17 -8.77
C ASP A 323 -13.20 27.09 -9.34
N PRO A 324 -12.85 28.08 -10.19
CA PRO A 324 -13.81 29.04 -10.73
C PRO A 324 -14.99 28.41 -11.50
N ALA A 325 -14.78 27.30 -12.20
CA ALA A 325 -15.82 26.65 -12.99
C ALA A 325 -16.84 25.89 -12.12
N SER A 326 -16.57 25.77 -10.81
CA SER A 326 -17.48 25.19 -9.82
C SER A 326 -18.30 26.20 -9.05
N LYS A 327 -18.15 27.49 -9.35
CA LYS A 327 -18.89 28.56 -8.66
C LYS A 327 -20.40 28.32 -8.77
N GLY A 328 -21.08 28.35 -7.62
CA GLY A 328 -22.54 28.17 -7.53
C GLY A 328 -22.99 26.72 -7.33
N LEU A 329 -22.08 25.74 -7.40
CA LEU A 329 -22.38 24.37 -6.97
C LEU A 329 -22.49 24.32 -5.44
N PRO A 330 -23.33 23.45 -4.86
CA PRO A 330 -23.49 23.37 -3.39
C PRO A 330 -22.17 23.19 -2.65
N ILE A 331 -21.32 22.28 -3.13
CA ILE A 331 -20.01 21.99 -2.51
C ILE A 331 -18.98 23.12 -2.66
N SER A 332 -19.29 24.21 -3.37
CA SER A 332 -18.43 25.39 -3.41
C SER A 332 -18.47 26.19 -2.10
N ASP A 333 -19.55 26.07 -1.32
CA ASP A 333 -19.67 26.67 0.01
C ASP A 333 -19.00 25.78 1.07
N VAL A 334 -18.09 26.35 1.86
CA VAL A 334 -17.39 25.63 2.94
C VAL A 334 -18.35 25.11 4.01
N ARG A 335 -19.46 25.80 4.27
CA ARG A 335 -20.47 25.39 5.25
C ARG A 335 -21.17 24.11 4.81
N VAL A 336 -21.41 23.95 3.49
CA VAL A 336 -21.95 22.70 2.93
C VAL A 336 -20.96 21.56 3.13
N ARG A 337 -19.67 21.78 2.82
CA ARG A 337 -18.65 20.75 3.00
C ARG A 337 -18.46 20.35 4.47
N GLN A 338 -18.51 21.31 5.37
CA GLN A 338 -18.50 21.08 6.82
C GLN A 338 -19.74 20.29 7.26
N ALA A 339 -20.94 20.63 6.77
CA ALA A 339 -22.16 19.89 7.06
C ALA A 339 -22.08 18.43 6.59
N LEU A 340 -21.56 18.19 5.37
CA LEU A 340 -21.34 16.83 4.85
C LEU A 340 -20.38 16.04 5.74
N SER A 341 -19.36 16.67 6.33
CA SER A 341 -18.47 15.99 7.28
C SER A 341 -19.15 15.68 8.60
N LEU A 342 -19.87 16.65 9.17
CA LEU A 342 -20.55 16.53 10.47
C LEU A 342 -21.65 15.46 10.46
N ALA A 343 -22.23 15.17 9.29
CA ALA A 343 -23.28 14.16 9.17
C ALA A 343 -22.75 12.72 9.21
N ILE A 344 -21.46 12.48 9.06
CA ILE A 344 -20.92 11.11 8.98
C ILE A 344 -20.58 10.61 10.39
N ASN A 345 -21.29 9.57 10.84
CA ASN A 345 -20.97 8.90 12.10
C ASN A 345 -19.84 7.88 11.90
N ARG A 346 -18.60 8.33 12.15
CA ARG A 346 -17.39 7.51 11.96
C ARG A 346 -17.23 6.42 13.01
N GLU A 347 -17.70 6.67 14.23
CA GLU A 347 -17.66 5.67 15.30
C GLU A 347 -18.54 4.48 14.96
N GLU A 348 -19.74 4.70 14.42
CA GLU A 348 -20.61 3.62 13.93
C GLU A 348 -19.99 2.85 12.79
N ILE A 349 -19.36 3.53 11.82
CA ILE A 349 -18.64 2.88 10.72
C ILE A 349 -17.54 1.98 11.27
N MET A 350 -16.69 2.49 12.16
CA MET A 350 -15.60 1.72 12.77
C MET A 350 -16.12 0.53 13.58
N LYS A 351 -17.17 0.72 14.37
CA LYS A 351 -17.73 -0.30 15.25
C LYS A 351 -18.45 -1.41 14.48
N PHE A 352 -19.36 -1.04 13.59
CA PHE A 352 -20.30 -1.98 13.00
C PHE A 352 -19.88 -2.47 11.62
N TYR A 353 -19.34 -1.59 10.78
CA TYR A 353 -18.90 -1.98 9.44
C TYR A 353 -17.46 -2.51 9.45
N LEU A 354 -16.58 -1.92 10.26
CA LEU A 354 -15.20 -2.39 10.42
C LEU A 354 -15.01 -3.35 11.61
N PHE A 355 -16.10 -3.80 12.24
CA PHE A 355 -16.08 -4.76 13.34
C PHE A 355 -15.11 -4.40 14.48
N GLY A 356 -14.95 -3.10 14.77
CA GLY A 356 -14.02 -2.60 15.79
C GLY A 356 -12.54 -2.66 15.41
N LYS A 357 -12.19 -3.03 14.17
CA LYS A 357 -10.81 -3.08 13.66
C LYS A 357 -10.34 -1.78 13.01
N GLY A 358 -11.24 -0.81 12.80
CA GLY A 358 -10.88 0.52 12.28
C GLY A 358 -10.23 1.41 13.34
N SER A 359 -9.44 2.39 12.91
CA SER A 359 -8.85 3.41 13.77
C SER A 359 -9.44 4.81 13.49
N PRO A 360 -9.39 5.73 14.47
CA PRO A 360 -9.89 7.09 14.28
C PRO A 360 -9.32 7.74 13.02
N PRO A 361 -10.13 8.49 12.27
CA PRO A 361 -9.63 9.20 11.11
C PRO A 361 -8.62 10.27 11.52
N LEU A 362 -7.64 10.48 10.65
CA LEU A 362 -6.64 11.53 10.77
C LEU A 362 -6.84 12.54 9.64
N PRO A 363 -6.23 13.73 9.70
CA PRO A 363 -6.37 14.70 8.63
C PRO A 363 -5.88 14.08 7.32
N ALA A 364 -6.54 14.41 6.22
CA ALA A 364 -6.01 14.06 4.92
C ALA A 364 -4.59 14.62 4.80
N LEU A 365 -3.69 13.81 4.24
CA LEU A 365 -2.26 14.12 4.11
C LEU A 365 -1.45 14.08 5.43
N LEU A 366 -2.05 13.86 6.59
CA LEU A 366 -1.26 13.46 7.76
C LEU A 366 -0.83 12.01 7.56
N GLN A 367 0.48 11.75 7.54
CA GLN A 367 0.97 10.39 7.53
C GLN A 367 2.12 10.13 8.47
N GLY A 368 2.02 8.95 9.08
CA GLY A 368 3.00 8.29 9.90
C GLY A 368 2.98 8.76 11.35
N GLU A 369 2.72 7.83 12.26
CA GLU A 369 3.27 7.83 13.63
C GLU A 369 4.83 7.80 13.64
N TRP A 370 5.46 7.88 12.45
CA TRP A 370 6.76 7.32 12.14
C TRP A 370 7.70 8.28 11.37
N VAL A 371 7.16 9.36 10.80
CA VAL A 371 7.99 10.50 10.42
C VAL A 371 8.20 11.28 11.70
N GLU A 372 9.44 11.50 12.13
CA GLU A 372 9.72 12.27 13.35
C GLU A 372 9.02 13.64 13.36
N ASP A 373 8.60 14.12 12.17
CA ASP A 373 7.95 15.38 11.88
C ASP A 373 6.40 15.39 12.00
N ALA A 374 5.76 14.29 12.38
CA ALA A 374 4.29 14.23 12.55
C ALA A 374 3.89 14.07 14.03
N ASP A 375 3.12 15.01 14.56
CA ASP A 375 2.56 14.97 15.92
C ASP A 375 1.17 14.30 15.91
N ILE A 376 1.16 12.96 15.87
CA ILE A 376 -0.10 12.19 15.79
C ILE A 376 -1.04 12.47 16.97
N PRO A 377 -0.59 12.46 18.24
CA PRO A 377 -1.49 12.74 19.36
C PRO A 377 -2.14 14.13 19.29
N TYR A 378 -1.41 15.15 18.83
CA TYR A 378 -1.99 16.47 18.56
C TYR A 378 -3.10 16.37 17.53
N TRP A 379 -2.86 15.72 16.39
CA TRP A 379 -3.80 15.65 15.29
C TRP A 379 -5.03 14.79 15.57
N GLU A 380 -4.91 13.74 16.36
CA GLU A 380 -6.07 12.97 16.85
C GLU A 380 -6.99 13.86 17.68
N GLN A 381 -6.43 14.67 18.59
CA GLN A 381 -7.21 15.62 19.38
C GLN A 381 -7.85 16.71 18.51
N GLN A 382 -7.14 17.22 17.51
CA GLN A 382 -7.71 18.21 16.58
C GLN A 382 -8.83 17.60 15.72
N ALA A 383 -8.65 16.38 15.24
CA ALA A 383 -9.64 15.66 14.44
C ALA A 383 -10.97 15.55 15.19
N ALA A 384 -10.92 15.08 16.44
CA ALA A 384 -12.09 14.90 17.30
C ALA A 384 -12.86 16.21 17.57
N LYS A 385 -12.17 17.35 17.56
CA LYS A 385 -12.76 18.68 17.77
C LYS A 385 -13.26 19.36 16.49
N SER A 386 -12.96 18.81 15.31
CA SER A 386 -13.19 19.47 14.01
C SER A 386 -13.94 18.56 13.03
N TYR A 387 -13.27 18.12 11.96
CA TYR A 387 -13.89 17.44 10.82
C TYR A 387 -14.35 16.01 11.13
N ALA A 388 -13.84 15.37 12.18
CA ALA A 388 -14.26 14.02 12.56
C ALA A 388 -15.48 14.01 13.50
N ARG A 389 -15.92 15.17 14.00
CA ARG A 389 -17.10 15.29 14.88
C ARG A 389 -18.37 14.84 14.16
N TYR A 390 -19.23 14.10 14.85
CA TYR A 390 -20.58 13.76 14.39
C TYR A 390 -21.63 14.66 15.04
N ASP A 391 -22.31 15.47 14.24
CA ASP A 391 -23.39 16.36 14.67
C ASP A 391 -24.36 16.65 13.51
N PRO A 392 -25.37 15.77 13.28
CA PRO A 392 -26.31 15.91 12.18
C PRO A 392 -27.27 17.10 12.37
N THR A 393 -27.46 17.58 13.60
CA THR A 393 -28.29 18.77 13.90
C THR A 393 -27.59 20.02 13.40
N GLU A 394 -26.31 20.18 13.75
CA GLU A 394 -25.48 21.27 13.25
C GLU A 394 -25.29 21.19 11.73
N ALA A 395 -25.13 19.99 11.17
CA ALA A 395 -25.07 19.80 9.73
C ALA A 395 -26.31 20.38 9.01
N LYS A 396 -27.53 20.09 9.51
CA LYS A 396 -28.77 20.66 8.97
C LYS A 396 -28.81 22.18 9.09
N ARG A 397 -28.36 22.75 10.21
CA ARG A 397 -28.28 24.21 10.41
C ARG A 397 -27.36 24.85 9.37
N LEU A 398 -26.16 24.31 9.19
CA LEU A 398 -25.19 24.81 8.22
C LEU A 398 -25.69 24.71 6.77
N LEU A 399 -26.40 23.62 6.41
CA LEU A 399 -27.04 23.51 5.10
C LEU A 399 -28.10 24.60 4.89
N ALA A 400 -28.95 24.86 5.87
CA ALA A 400 -29.96 25.92 5.78
C ALA A 400 -29.32 27.31 5.63
N GLU A 401 -28.28 27.62 6.41
CA GLU A 401 -27.53 28.87 6.31
C GLU A 401 -26.80 29.05 4.98
N ALA A 402 -26.40 27.94 4.37
CA ALA A 402 -25.83 27.91 3.02
C ALA A 402 -26.88 28.01 1.90
N GLY A 403 -28.18 28.10 2.23
CA GLY A 403 -29.26 28.22 1.26
C GLY A 403 -29.82 26.88 0.78
N TYR A 404 -29.49 25.77 1.45
CA TYR A 404 -29.95 24.41 1.13
C TYR A 404 -30.78 23.78 2.27
N PRO A 405 -31.86 24.41 2.76
CA PRO A 405 -32.64 23.88 3.88
C PRO A 405 -33.35 22.54 3.58
N GLN A 406 -33.55 22.24 2.28
CA GLN A 406 -34.09 20.96 1.80
C GLN A 406 -33.00 20.06 1.18
N GLY A 407 -31.73 20.39 1.42
CA GLY A 407 -30.58 19.74 0.80
C GLY A 407 -30.48 19.95 -0.70
N PHE A 408 -29.77 19.04 -1.36
CA PHE A 408 -29.50 19.03 -2.80
C PHE A 408 -29.16 17.59 -3.24
N SER A 409 -28.99 17.36 -4.54
CA SER A 409 -28.56 16.06 -5.06
C SER A 409 -27.05 16.02 -5.28
N ILE A 410 -26.40 14.92 -4.90
CA ILE A 410 -24.98 14.69 -5.12
C ILE A 410 -24.74 13.24 -5.53
N LYS A 411 -23.76 12.99 -6.38
CA LYS A 411 -23.27 11.64 -6.68
C LYS A 411 -22.08 11.30 -5.80
N VAL A 412 -22.05 10.07 -5.27
CA VAL A 412 -20.93 9.51 -4.52
C VAL A 412 -20.35 8.36 -5.30
N TRP A 413 -19.21 8.58 -5.92
CA TRP A 413 -18.52 7.57 -6.69
C TRP A 413 -17.82 6.61 -5.75
N GLY A 414 -18.14 5.32 -5.85
CA GLY A 414 -17.49 4.23 -5.13
C GLY A 414 -16.67 3.39 -6.12
N PRO A 415 -15.38 3.68 -6.31
CA PRO A 415 -14.56 2.95 -7.28
C PRO A 415 -14.28 1.52 -6.81
N ILE A 416 -14.38 0.55 -7.72
CA ILE A 416 -13.88 -0.81 -7.49
C ILE A 416 -12.37 -0.80 -7.70
N MET A 417 -11.63 -1.25 -6.68
CA MET A 417 -10.17 -1.42 -6.72
C MET A 417 -9.86 -2.91 -6.58
N GLY A 418 -9.21 -3.50 -7.61
CA GLY A 418 -8.99 -4.95 -7.65
C GLY A 418 -10.32 -5.72 -7.71
N GLN A 419 -10.44 -6.78 -6.91
CA GLN A 419 -11.69 -7.56 -6.77
C GLN A 419 -12.56 -7.08 -5.59
N GLY A 420 -12.19 -5.97 -4.92
CA GLY A 420 -12.80 -5.53 -3.67
C GLY A 420 -14.02 -4.63 -3.85
N ALA A 421 -15.09 -4.88 -3.09
CA ALA A 421 -16.30 -4.05 -3.04
C ALA A 421 -16.31 -3.06 -1.85
N PHE A 422 -15.20 -2.91 -1.14
CA PHE A 422 -15.13 -2.13 0.09
C PHE A 422 -15.50 -0.64 -0.10
N LEU A 423 -14.89 0.04 -1.07
CA LEU A 423 -15.16 1.47 -1.30
C LEU A 423 -16.61 1.75 -1.76
N PRO A 424 -17.19 0.96 -2.70
CA PRO A 424 -18.62 1.03 -2.99
C PRO A 424 -19.49 0.92 -1.73
N LYS A 425 -19.18 -0.01 -0.84
CA LYS A 425 -19.98 -0.23 0.36
C LYS A 425 -19.88 0.92 1.36
N VAL A 426 -18.70 1.50 1.53
CA VAL A 426 -18.53 2.72 2.34
C VAL A 426 -19.27 3.91 1.70
N ALA A 427 -19.29 4.01 0.36
CA ALA A 427 -20.06 5.05 -0.34
C ALA A 427 -21.56 4.97 -0.01
N GLU A 428 -22.14 3.76 0.03
CA GLU A 428 -23.54 3.54 0.43
C GLU A 428 -23.81 4.01 1.87
N ILE A 429 -22.90 3.70 2.79
CA ILE A 429 -23.04 4.10 4.20
C ILE A 429 -22.98 5.63 4.33
N VAL A 430 -22.00 6.28 3.68
CA VAL A 430 -21.88 7.75 3.65
C VAL A 430 -23.12 8.39 3.01
N ALA A 431 -23.63 7.82 1.92
CA ALA A 431 -24.84 8.28 1.26
C ALA A 431 -26.05 8.23 2.22
N GLY A 432 -26.19 7.17 3.03
CA GLY A 432 -27.23 7.07 4.05
C GLY A 432 -27.16 8.19 5.09
N TYR A 433 -25.97 8.50 5.60
CA TYR A 433 -25.76 9.63 6.52
C TYR A 433 -26.12 10.98 5.91
N TRP A 434 -25.78 11.20 4.63
CA TRP A 434 -26.13 12.43 3.92
C TRP A 434 -27.64 12.53 3.63
N GLN A 435 -28.31 11.41 3.34
CA GLN A 435 -29.77 11.38 3.19
C GLN A 435 -30.48 11.79 4.49
N ALA A 436 -29.96 11.42 5.66
CA ALA A 436 -30.54 11.78 6.96
C ALA A 436 -30.53 13.30 7.25
N ILE A 437 -29.68 14.07 6.54
CA ILE A 437 -29.65 15.55 6.58
C ILE A 437 -30.34 16.21 5.38
N GLY A 438 -31.02 15.44 4.52
CA GLY A 438 -31.75 15.94 3.35
C GLY A 438 -30.94 15.99 2.05
N VAL A 439 -29.68 15.55 2.05
CA VAL A 439 -28.85 15.50 0.83
C VAL A 439 -29.14 14.18 0.10
N LYS A 440 -29.72 14.27 -1.10
CA LYS A 440 -30.02 13.11 -1.95
C LYS A 440 -28.73 12.61 -2.60
N ALA A 441 -28.07 11.67 -1.92
CA ALA A 441 -26.85 11.04 -2.39
C ALA A 441 -27.13 9.79 -3.25
N GLU A 442 -26.71 9.81 -4.52
CA GLU A 442 -26.76 8.69 -5.47
C GLU A 442 -25.37 8.01 -5.53
N VAL A 443 -25.29 6.72 -5.23
CA VAL A 443 -24.02 5.98 -5.33
C VAL A 443 -23.78 5.56 -6.78
N VAL A 444 -22.60 5.87 -7.30
CA VAL A 444 -22.14 5.44 -8.62
C VAL A 444 -20.98 4.46 -8.45
N VAL A 445 -21.19 3.20 -8.83
CA VAL A 445 -20.14 2.19 -8.81
C VAL A 445 -19.45 2.15 -10.18
N ALA A 446 -18.13 2.27 -10.19
CA ALA A 446 -17.32 2.27 -11.41
C ALA A 446 -15.95 1.65 -11.19
N ASP A 447 -15.31 1.13 -12.24
CA ASP A 447 -13.92 0.67 -12.17
C ASP A 447 -12.97 1.83 -11.90
N PHE A 448 -11.97 1.63 -11.02
CA PHE A 448 -11.02 2.70 -10.67
C PHE A 448 -10.24 3.23 -11.87
N ASN A 449 -9.88 2.40 -12.86
CA ASN A 449 -9.18 2.87 -14.06
C ASN A 449 -10.07 3.72 -14.97
N ALA A 450 -11.39 3.59 -14.87
CA ALA A 450 -12.33 4.49 -15.55
C ALA A 450 -12.52 5.82 -14.81
N VAL A 451 -12.45 5.81 -13.47
CA VAL A 451 -12.56 7.02 -12.63
C VAL A 451 -11.26 7.83 -12.65
N ARG A 452 -10.10 7.16 -12.61
CA ARG A 452 -8.78 7.79 -12.44
C ARG A 452 -8.49 8.95 -13.42
N PRO A 453 -8.74 8.83 -14.73
CA PRO A 453 -8.42 9.89 -15.70
C PRO A 453 -9.23 11.18 -15.52
N ILE A 454 -10.38 11.10 -14.84
CA ILE A 454 -11.34 12.22 -14.71
C ILE A 454 -11.36 12.84 -13.31
N LEU A 455 -10.49 12.38 -12.40
CA LEU A 455 -10.35 12.88 -11.02
C LEU A 455 -9.81 14.31 -10.93
N ASP A 456 -8.99 14.71 -11.89
CA ASP A 456 -8.47 16.07 -12.01
C ASP A 456 -9.51 16.92 -12.75
N VAL A 457 -10.42 17.53 -12.00
CA VAL A 457 -11.51 18.32 -12.58
C VAL A 457 -11.00 19.60 -13.26
N ASN A 458 -9.78 20.05 -12.93
CA ASN A 458 -9.14 21.21 -13.54
C ASN A 458 -8.62 20.88 -14.94
N LYS A 459 -8.03 19.68 -15.13
CA LYS A 459 -7.63 19.18 -16.46
C LYS A 459 -8.80 18.63 -17.28
N VAL A 460 -9.88 18.21 -16.62
CA VAL A 460 -11.09 17.68 -17.28
C VAL A 460 -12.32 18.50 -16.84
N PRO A 461 -12.51 19.74 -17.35
CA PRO A 461 -13.55 20.64 -16.85
C PRO A 461 -14.98 20.08 -16.90
N ASN A 462 -15.31 19.27 -17.90
CA ASN A 462 -16.65 18.70 -18.10
C ASN A 462 -16.82 17.29 -17.49
N THR A 463 -15.98 16.92 -16.52
CA THR A 463 -16.07 15.63 -15.83
C THR A 463 -17.37 15.47 -15.03
N PRO A 464 -17.97 14.27 -14.99
CA PRO A 464 -19.11 13.99 -14.13
C PRO A 464 -18.78 14.02 -12.63
N LEU A 465 -17.49 14.12 -12.25
CA LEU A 465 -17.07 14.27 -10.86
C LEU A 465 -17.23 15.69 -10.31
N ARG A 466 -17.33 16.70 -11.17
CA ARG A 466 -17.49 18.10 -10.74
C ARG A 466 -18.82 18.28 -10.02
N GLY A 467 -18.80 18.87 -8.83
CA GLY A 467 -19.95 18.99 -7.95
C GLY A 467 -20.23 17.75 -7.11
N ASN A 468 -19.42 16.68 -7.21
CA ASN A 468 -19.72 15.37 -6.66
C ASN A 468 -18.62 14.87 -5.72
N ALA A 469 -18.81 13.68 -5.16
CA ALA A 469 -17.90 13.05 -4.22
C ALA A 469 -17.31 11.76 -4.80
N VAL A 470 -16.10 11.40 -4.39
CA VAL A 470 -15.46 10.12 -4.74
C VAL A 470 -14.79 9.50 -3.52
N MET A 471 -15.07 8.22 -3.30
CA MET A 471 -14.39 7.41 -2.30
C MET A 471 -12.96 7.11 -2.74
N ASN A 472 -12.03 7.16 -1.82
CA ASN A 472 -10.64 6.80 -2.08
C ASN A 472 -9.99 6.17 -0.84
N ARG A 473 -8.86 5.48 -1.05
CA ARG A 473 -7.94 5.09 0.01
C ARG A 473 -6.61 5.83 -0.16
N LEU A 474 -6.10 6.41 0.92
CA LEU A 474 -4.74 6.93 1.00
C LEU A 474 -3.88 5.95 1.80
N GLY A 475 -2.99 5.23 1.12
CA GLY A 475 -1.95 4.43 1.76
C GLY A 475 -0.84 5.29 2.32
N VAL A 476 -0.14 4.78 3.35
CA VAL A 476 0.98 5.47 4.00
C VAL A 476 2.17 5.60 3.04
N ARG A 477 2.72 6.81 2.95
CA ARG A 477 3.90 7.23 2.21
C ARG A 477 4.84 7.89 3.21
N PRO A 478 6.10 7.45 3.28
CA PRO A 478 7.05 7.97 4.25
C PRO A 478 7.42 9.44 4.04
N ASN A 479 7.58 9.80 2.76
CA ASN A 479 8.13 11.08 2.37
C ASN A 479 6.98 12.09 2.24
N PRO A 480 6.86 13.05 3.18
CA PRO A 480 5.76 14.01 3.16
C PRO A 480 5.83 14.90 1.91
N VAL A 481 7.02 15.27 1.44
CA VAL A 481 7.17 16.10 0.24
C VAL A 481 6.70 15.35 -1.01
N ALA A 482 7.12 14.10 -1.21
CA ALA A 482 6.68 13.30 -2.36
C ALA A 482 5.15 13.08 -2.33
N MET A 483 4.60 12.85 -1.13
CA MET A 483 3.17 12.68 -0.94
C MET A 483 2.41 13.98 -1.23
N TYR A 484 2.80 15.10 -0.63
CA TYR A 484 2.19 16.40 -0.88
C TYR A 484 2.33 16.79 -2.35
N SER A 485 3.47 16.52 -2.98
CA SER A 485 3.63 16.77 -4.43
C SER A 485 2.66 15.95 -5.27
N THR A 486 2.39 14.69 -4.89
CA THR A 486 1.42 13.83 -5.59
C THR A 486 0.01 14.42 -5.58
N TYR A 487 -0.36 15.11 -4.51
CA TYR A 487 -1.74 15.49 -4.20
C TYR A 487 -2.05 16.99 -4.26
N LEU A 488 -1.04 17.84 -4.05
CA LEU A 488 -1.16 19.29 -3.84
C LEU A 488 -0.36 20.14 -4.83
N SER A 489 0.74 19.61 -5.40
CA SER A 489 1.57 20.42 -6.30
C SER A 489 0.79 20.90 -7.52
N SER A 490 1.26 21.98 -8.15
CA SER A 490 0.67 22.49 -9.38
C SER A 490 0.63 21.44 -10.52
N ASN A 491 1.56 20.48 -10.50
CA ASN A 491 1.67 19.37 -11.44
C ASN A 491 1.26 18.03 -10.83
N ALA A 492 0.43 18.04 -9.79
CA ALA A 492 -0.02 16.83 -9.09
C ALA A 492 -0.55 15.78 -10.09
N SER A 493 -0.06 14.55 -9.93
CA SER A 493 -0.50 13.39 -10.72
C SER A 493 -1.88 12.89 -10.27
N TYR A 494 -2.25 13.18 -9.02
CA TYR A 494 -3.52 12.77 -8.43
C TYR A 494 -4.05 13.90 -7.54
N PRO A 495 -4.47 15.06 -8.07
CA PRO A 495 -4.84 16.18 -7.22
C PRO A 495 -5.99 15.81 -6.27
N LEU A 496 -5.79 15.93 -4.96
CA LEU A 496 -6.87 15.78 -3.97
C LEU A 496 -7.68 17.05 -3.85
N LEU A 497 -7.06 18.19 -4.13
CA LEU A 497 -7.71 19.49 -4.09
C LEU A 497 -7.82 20.01 -5.51
N ASP A 498 -8.98 20.56 -5.84
CA ASP A 498 -9.16 21.34 -7.07
C ASP A 498 -8.80 22.83 -6.82
N LEU A 499 -7.90 23.07 -5.85
CA LEU A 499 -7.51 24.37 -5.34
C LEU A 499 -6.38 24.97 -6.19
N SER A 500 -6.50 26.25 -6.53
CA SER A 500 -5.32 27.05 -6.88
C SER A 500 -4.68 27.55 -5.59
N TRP A 501 -3.56 26.95 -5.20
CA TRP A 501 -2.68 27.47 -4.14
C TRP A 501 -1.38 27.95 -4.79
N PRO A 502 -1.28 29.25 -5.14
CA PRO A 502 -0.15 29.76 -5.94
C PRO A 502 1.22 29.46 -5.34
N GLU A 503 1.33 29.48 -4.00
CA GLU A 503 2.60 29.26 -3.29
C GLU A 503 2.81 27.79 -2.87
N VAL A 504 1.95 26.85 -3.27
CA VAL A 504 2.03 25.45 -2.78
C VAL A 504 3.38 24.83 -3.08
N ASP A 505 3.88 24.96 -4.31
CA ASP A 505 5.15 24.34 -4.71
C ASP A 505 6.32 24.92 -3.92
N LYS A 506 6.27 26.21 -3.58
CA LYS A 506 7.27 26.88 -2.74
C LYS A 506 7.20 26.38 -1.29
N VAL A 507 6.00 26.18 -0.75
CA VAL A 507 5.81 25.60 0.59
C VAL A 507 6.29 24.15 0.61
N LEU A 508 5.99 23.34 -0.40
CA LEU A 508 6.47 21.96 -0.47
C LEU A 508 7.99 21.89 -0.61
N ALA A 509 8.58 22.79 -1.40
CA ALA A 509 10.02 22.91 -1.53
C ALA A 509 10.70 23.34 -0.22
N SER A 510 10.08 24.23 0.58
CA SER A 510 10.67 24.67 1.86
C SER A 510 10.75 23.53 2.89
N ILE A 511 9.79 22.60 2.89
CA ILE A 511 9.83 21.40 3.76
C ILE A 511 11.05 20.54 3.42
N ALA A 512 11.37 20.36 2.14
CA ALA A 512 12.47 19.50 1.68
C ALA A 512 13.87 20.02 2.10
N VAL A 513 14.02 21.34 2.29
CA VAL A 513 15.30 22.00 2.57
C VAL A 513 15.45 22.47 4.03
N GLU A 514 14.39 22.40 4.84
CA GLU A 514 14.42 22.81 6.24
C GLU A 514 15.07 21.72 7.11
N THR A 515 16.25 22.02 7.64
CA THR A 515 17.02 21.09 8.47
C THR A 515 16.56 21.10 9.93
N ASN A 516 15.94 22.18 10.40
CA ASN A 516 15.40 22.27 11.74
C ASN A 516 14.06 21.50 11.85
N VAL A 517 14.08 20.39 12.60
CA VAL A 517 12.92 19.51 12.82
C VAL A 517 11.70 20.28 13.33
N THR A 518 11.87 21.20 14.29
CA THR A 518 10.75 21.98 14.85
C THR A 518 10.10 22.88 13.80
N LYS A 519 10.89 23.64 13.04
CA LYS A 519 10.36 24.49 11.96
C LYS A 519 9.68 23.65 10.87
N ARG A 520 10.25 22.50 10.54
CA ARG A 520 9.68 21.59 9.53
C ARG A 520 8.32 21.04 9.98
N LYS A 521 8.19 20.66 11.26
CA LYS A 521 6.90 20.28 11.88
C LYS A 521 5.87 21.39 11.78
N GLU A 522 6.25 22.64 12.06
CA GLU A 522 5.36 23.79 11.97
C GLU A 522 4.85 24.01 10.54
N ILE A 523 5.73 23.94 9.54
CA ILE A 523 5.35 24.08 8.12
C ILE A 523 4.40 22.94 7.71
N ILE A 524 4.74 21.69 8.06
CA ILE A 524 3.88 20.53 7.81
C ILE A 524 2.52 20.71 8.46
N ALA A 525 2.48 21.16 9.71
CA ALA A 525 1.24 21.36 10.43
C ALA A 525 0.36 22.43 9.78
N GLN A 526 0.96 23.51 9.27
CA GLN A 526 0.25 24.55 8.51
C GLN A 526 -0.35 24.00 7.21
N VAL A 527 0.40 23.16 6.47
CA VAL A 527 -0.12 22.50 5.26
C VAL A 527 -1.33 21.64 5.61
N ILE A 528 -1.22 20.78 6.62
CA ILE A 528 -2.28 19.88 7.05
C ILE A 528 -3.51 20.67 7.51
N GLN A 529 -3.32 21.69 8.36
CA GLN A 529 -4.41 22.52 8.86
C GLN A 529 -5.14 23.23 7.70
N LYS A 530 -4.38 23.80 6.76
CA LYS A 530 -4.95 24.48 5.59
C LYS A 530 -5.84 23.53 4.78
N VAL A 531 -5.44 22.27 4.62
CA VAL A 531 -6.26 21.26 3.91
C VAL A 531 -7.47 20.84 4.72
N ALA A 532 -7.32 20.64 6.04
CA ALA A 532 -8.41 20.27 6.94
C ALA A 532 -9.51 21.35 6.96
N ASP A 533 -9.14 22.63 7.04
CA ASP A 533 -10.07 23.77 7.09
C ASP A 533 -10.90 23.94 5.81
N LEU A 534 -10.46 23.32 4.70
CA LEU A 534 -11.21 23.38 3.44
C LEU A 534 -12.36 22.38 3.39
N TYR A 535 -12.36 21.32 4.20
CA TYR A 535 -13.37 20.24 4.17
C TYR A 535 -13.57 19.59 2.78
N VAL A 536 -12.59 19.66 1.89
CA VAL A 536 -12.68 19.01 0.56
C VAL A 536 -12.28 17.53 0.59
N VAL A 537 -11.56 17.12 1.62
CA VAL A 537 -11.35 15.71 1.93
C VAL A 537 -11.99 15.45 3.29
N LEU A 538 -12.84 14.44 3.35
CA LEU A 538 -13.52 14.00 4.57
C LEU A 538 -12.94 12.62 4.94
N PRO A 539 -11.97 12.56 5.86
CA PRO A 539 -11.49 11.31 6.43
C PRO A 539 -12.64 10.52 7.05
N ILE A 540 -12.71 9.22 6.79
CA ILE A 540 -13.76 8.31 7.30
C ILE A 540 -13.21 7.47 8.45
N ALA A 541 -12.19 6.67 8.19
CA ALA A 541 -11.54 5.82 9.19
C ALA A 541 -10.18 5.37 8.68
N GLY A 542 -9.26 5.07 9.60
CA GLY A 542 -8.15 4.18 9.31
C GLY A 542 -8.68 2.74 9.18
N VAL A 543 -8.28 2.05 8.12
CA VAL A 543 -8.69 0.70 7.78
C VAL A 543 -7.43 -0.15 7.69
N PRO A 544 -7.33 -1.24 8.47
CA PRO A 544 -6.20 -2.14 8.33
C PRO A 544 -6.34 -2.96 7.04
N SER A 545 -5.25 -3.09 6.30
CA SER A 545 -5.08 -4.21 5.39
C SER A 545 -4.86 -5.45 6.24
N LEU A 546 -5.66 -6.50 6.05
CA LEU A 546 -5.61 -7.67 6.91
C LEU A 546 -4.99 -8.86 6.19
N GLY A 547 -4.38 -9.69 7.01
CA GLY A 547 -3.96 -11.01 6.63
C GLY A 547 -4.44 -12.03 7.66
N VAL A 548 -4.55 -13.29 7.24
CA VAL A 548 -4.91 -14.40 8.13
C VAL A 548 -3.77 -15.41 8.14
N LEU A 549 -3.41 -15.85 9.36
CA LEU A 549 -2.42 -16.90 9.59
C LEU A 549 -3.12 -18.24 9.78
N GLY A 550 -2.58 -19.27 9.14
CA GLY A 550 -2.91 -20.66 9.38
C GLY A 550 -2.36 -21.14 10.72
N PRO A 551 -2.82 -22.31 11.22
CA PRO A 551 -2.49 -22.78 12.56
C PRO A 551 -0.99 -23.02 12.83
N ALA A 552 -0.21 -23.27 11.78
CA ALA A 552 1.22 -23.57 11.86
C ALA A 552 2.12 -22.32 11.85
N ALA A 553 1.58 -21.14 11.52
CA ALA A 553 2.35 -19.91 11.39
C ALA A 553 2.21 -19.01 12.63
N ASP A 554 3.33 -18.48 13.12
CA ASP A 554 3.32 -17.29 13.97
C ASP A 554 3.96 -16.10 13.26
N TYR A 555 3.31 -14.95 13.38
CA TYR A 555 3.83 -13.71 12.85
C TYR A 555 3.96 -12.73 14.00
N THR A 556 5.20 -12.36 14.29
CA THR A 556 5.53 -11.19 15.11
C THR A 556 5.97 -10.11 14.14
N SER A 557 5.09 -9.16 13.82
CA SER A 557 5.45 -8.03 12.96
C SER A 557 6.45 -7.13 13.70
N LEU A 558 7.35 -6.51 12.95
CA LEU A 558 8.25 -5.45 13.46
C LEU A 558 7.64 -4.04 13.26
N GLY A 559 6.38 -3.93 12.85
CA GLY A 559 5.68 -2.67 12.63
C GLY A 559 4.52 -2.81 11.63
N PRO A 560 3.87 -1.69 11.24
CA PRO A 560 2.90 -1.68 10.14
C PRO A 560 3.65 -1.71 8.78
N HIS A 561 3.30 -2.67 7.92
CA HIS A 561 3.97 -3.00 6.66
C HIS A 561 3.00 -3.11 5.48
N ALA A 562 3.45 -2.77 4.28
CA ALA A 562 2.58 -2.72 3.10
C ALA A 562 2.09 -4.10 2.63
N SER A 563 2.84 -5.18 2.89
CA SER A 563 2.44 -6.56 2.55
C SER A 563 3.15 -7.60 3.43
N PHE A 564 2.67 -8.85 3.40
CA PHE A 564 3.28 -9.99 4.12
C PHE A 564 4.70 -10.32 3.66
N ALA A 565 4.99 -10.14 2.37
CA ALA A 565 6.29 -10.46 1.79
C ALA A 565 7.42 -9.60 2.37
N GLN A 566 7.10 -8.42 2.92
CA GLN A 566 8.09 -7.43 3.37
C GLN A 566 8.95 -7.87 4.56
N TYR A 567 8.46 -8.79 5.38
CA TYR A 567 9.12 -9.24 6.60
C TYR A 567 8.98 -10.75 6.78
N VAL A 568 8.91 -11.49 5.68
CA VAL A 568 8.76 -12.94 5.68
C VAL A 568 9.91 -13.65 6.43
N GLU A 569 11.10 -13.04 6.46
CA GLU A 569 12.25 -13.52 7.23
C GLU A 569 12.04 -13.43 8.77
N TYR A 570 11.02 -12.69 9.23
CA TYR A 570 10.64 -12.56 10.64
C TYR A 570 9.46 -13.44 11.04
N VAL A 571 8.81 -14.12 10.08
CA VAL A 571 7.82 -15.15 10.38
C VAL A 571 8.48 -16.27 11.19
N ARG A 572 7.80 -16.72 12.24
CA ARG A 572 8.25 -17.79 13.14
C ARG A 572 7.26 -18.96 13.04
N HIS A 573 7.69 -20.13 13.47
CA HIS A 573 6.78 -21.23 13.76
C HIS A 573 6.35 -21.15 15.23
N ARG A 574 5.13 -21.59 15.56
CA ARG A 574 4.65 -21.70 16.95
C ARG A 574 5.24 -22.88 17.70
#